data_AF-A0A3A5S2A8-F1
#
_entry.id   AF-A0A3A5S2A8-F1
#
_cell.length_a   1.000
_cell.length_b   1.000
_cell.length_c   1.000
_cell.angle_alpha   90.00
_cell.angle_beta   90.00
_cell.angle_gamma   90.00
#
_symmetry.space_group_name_H-M   'P 1'
#
loop_
_entity.id
_entity.type
_entity.pdbx_description
1 polymer ?
#
loop_
_entity_poly.entity_id
_entity_poly.type
_entity_poly.pdbx_seq_one_letter_code
_entity_poly.pdbx_strand_id
1 'polypeptide(L)'
;MIKNYFNFLHFTKRKINVEQFVPGVDNQFRLLYDSTRYAGRFKIQNIYANGWLWTGKEHEKRYLFPDFDTLEKYDIPQENTLSCAIKIVYGNFSYYTGGDVTGYPKPGRGTFHDVETWMAPVVGHTEVCCVNHHGYNNATNDTFISTLSPRVFIIQASDALHPNHSTLERMLSKYLYPGKRDVFATNLHPAAEIVIGKDTEKMKSRQGHIVIRVLPGGDEYYVYILEDHNTKRKIKQIFGPYICGSTGCPGVKQ
;
A
#
# COMPACT_ATOMS: atom_id res chain seq x y z
N MET A 1 -12.13 -15.55 5.69
CA MET A 1 -11.22 -15.67 4.52
C MET A 1 -10.44 -16.99 4.53
N ILE A 2 -9.83 -17.40 5.66
CA ILE A 2 -8.91 -18.56 5.74
C ILE A 2 -9.52 -19.91 5.28
N LYS A 3 -10.82 -20.14 5.54
CA LYS A 3 -11.53 -21.34 5.07
C LYS A 3 -11.54 -21.45 3.54
N ASN A 4 -11.73 -20.32 2.84
CA ASN A 4 -11.71 -20.32 1.37
C ASN A 4 -10.31 -20.61 0.83
N TYR A 5 -9.26 -20.11 1.50
CA TYR A 5 -7.89 -20.44 1.16
C TYR A 5 -7.59 -21.94 1.32
N PHE A 6 -7.94 -22.54 2.47
CA PHE A 6 -7.78 -23.98 2.67
C PHE A 6 -8.59 -24.80 1.68
N ASN A 7 -9.84 -24.39 1.40
CA ASN A 7 -10.66 -25.04 0.38
C ASN A 7 -10.02 -24.95 -1.01
N PHE A 8 -9.43 -23.81 -1.37
CA PHE A 8 -8.69 -23.64 -2.63
C PHE A 8 -7.48 -24.58 -2.69
N LEU A 9 -6.69 -24.68 -1.63
CA LEU A 9 -5.55 -25.59 -1.54
C LEU A 9 -5.97 -27.07 -1.64
N HIS A 10 -7.14 -27.44 -1.11
CA HIS A 10 -7.68 -28.79 -1.26
C HIS A 10 -8.25 -29.05 -2.66
N PHE A 11 -8.89 -28.04 -3.27
CA PHE A 11 -9.50 -28.17 -4.59
C PHE A 11 -8.47 -28.17 -5.72
N THR A 12 -7.38 -27.41 -5.59
CA THR A 12 -6.39 -27.28 -6.65
C THR A 12 -5.66 -28.59 -6.90
N LYS A 13 -5.79 -29.12 -8.12
CA LYS A 13 -5.04 -30.30 -8.58
C LYS A 13 -3.58 -29.97 -8.95
N ARG A 14 -3.21 -28.68 -8.93
CA ARG A 14 -1.84 -28.25 -9.23
C ARG A 14 -0.98 -28.40 -7.98
N LYS A 15 0.24 -28.90 -8.14
CA LYS A 15 1.25 -28.85 -7.08
C LYS A 15 1.65 -27.39 -6.88
N ILE A 16 1.13 -26.78 -5.82
CA ILE A 16 1.50 -25.42 -5.41
C ILE A 16 2.52 -25.55 -4.29
N ASN A 17 3.69 -24.93 -4.46
CA ASN A 17 4.64 -24.77 -3.37
C ASN A 17 4.12 -23.63 -2.49
N VAL A 18 3.73 -23.96 -1.27
CA VAL A 18 3.35 -22.98 -0.26
C VAL A 18 4.62 -22.45 0.39
N GLU A 19 4.79 -21.13 0.38
CA GLU A 19 5.91 -20.46 1.01
C GLU A 19 5.36 -19.41 2.00
N GLN A 20 5.94 -19.35 3.19
CA GLN A 20 5.59 -18.32 4.17
C GLN A 20 6.16 -16.98 3.72
N PHE A 21 5.39 -15.90 3.81
CA PHE A 21 5.91 -14.55 3.63
C PHE A 21 6.85 -14.19 4.79
N VAL A 22 8.11 -13.86 4.49
CA VAL A 22 9.13 -13.54 5.50
C VAL A 22 9.48 -12.05 5.42
N PRO A 23 9.17 -11.24 6.45
CA PRO A 23 9.66 -9.87 6.50
C PRO A 23 11.20 -9.81 6.52
N GLY A 24 11.76 -8.76 5.91
CA GLY A 24 13.20 -8.50 5.89
C GLY A 24 13.99 -9.22 4.81
N VAL A 25 13.37 -10.07 3.99
CA VAL A 25 14.01 -10.61 2.78
C VAL A 25 13.49 -9.92 1.53
N ASP A 26 14.29 -9.97 0.46
CA ASP A 26 14.00 -9.34 -0.82
C ASP A 26 14.09 -10.31 -2.01
N ASN A 27 14.13 -11.60 -1.72
CA ASN A 27 14.42 -12.65 -2.67
C ASN A 27 13.29 -13.68 -2.80
N GLN A 28 12.13 -13.46 -2.16
CA GLN A 28 10.92 -14.27 -2.35
C GLN A 28 10.19 -13.91 -3.66
N PHE A 29 10.32 -12.66 -4.10
CA PHE A 29 9.80 -12.19 -5.38
C PHE A 29 10.97 -11.84 -6.31
N ARG A 30 11.41 -12.81 -7.12
CA ARG A 30 12.55 -12.63 -8.04
C ARG A 30 12.08 -12.30 -9.44
N LEU A 31 12.83 -11.42 -10.10
CA LEU A 31 12.67 -11.17 -11.52
C LEU A 31 13.19 -12.38 -12.30
N LEU A 32 12.31 -13.10 -12.99
CA LEU A 32 12.66 -14.31 -13.75
C LEU A 32 13.16 -14.02 -15.17
N TYR A 33 12.80 -12.87 -15.71
CA TYR A 33 13.10 -12.48 -17.09
C TYR A 33 14.12 -11.33 -17.12
N ASP A 34 15.20 -11.50 -17.89
CA ASP A 34 16.24 -10.49 -18.12
C ASP A 34 16.86 -9.91 -16.82
N SER A 35 17.04 -10.73 -15.80
CA SER A 35 17.50 -10.30 -14.47
C SER A 35 18.83 -9.54 -14.50
N THR A 36 19.74 -9.90 -15.42
CA THR A 36 21.03 -9.21 -15.62
C THR A 36 20.85 -7.73 -15.95
N ARG A 37 19.88 -7.38 -16.81
CA ARG A 37 19.63 -5.98 -17.18
C ARG A 37 19.14 -5.13 -16.01
N TYR A 38 18.40 -5.73 -15.08
CA TYR A 38 17.78 -5.03 -13.94
C TYR A 38 18.56 -5.20 -12.63
N ALA A 39 19.72 -5.86 -12.67
CA ALA A 39 20.57 -6.08 -11.51
C ALA A 39 20.89 -4.76 -10.80
N GLY A 40 20.72 -4.76 -9.47
CA GLY A 40 20.94 -3.59 -8.62
C GLY A 40 19.91 -2.46 -8.74
N ARG A 41 18.94 -2.57 -9.66
CA ARG A 41 17.92 -1.54 -9.90
C ARG A 41 16.52 -1.99 -9.54
N PHE A 42 16.22 -3.27 -9.65
CA PHE A 42 14.91 -3.84 -9.29
C PHE A 42 15.00 -4.63 -7.99
N LYS A 43 14.07 -4.37 -7.07
CA LYS A 43 13.96 -5.09 -5.80
C LYS A 43 12.52 -5.07 -5.30
N ILE A 44 12.08 -6.17 -4.69
CA ILE A 44 10.86 -6.23 -3.90
C ILE A 44 11.26 -6.58 -2.48
N GLN A 45 11.07 -5.66 -1.56
CA GLN A 45 11.37 -5.84 -0.15
C GLN A 45 10.11 -6.21 0.61
N ASN A 46 10.17 -7.29 1.37
CA ASN A 46 9.14 -7.63 2.34
C ASN A 46 9.32 -6.77 3.59
N ILE A 47 8.29 -5.98 3.92
CA ILE A 47 8.35 -4.99 4.99
C ILE A 47 7.74 -5.53 6.27
N TYR A 48 6.51 -6.05 6.20
CA TYR A 48 5.73 -6.41 7.37
C TYR A 48 4.82 -7.60 7.08
N ALA A 49 4.65 -8.49 8.05
CA ALA A 49 3.59 -9.49 8.05
C ALA A 49 3.37 -10.04 9.46
N ASN A 50 2.11 -10.26 9.84
CA ASN A 50 1.73 -10.96 11.07
C ASN A 50 2.47 -10.46 12.33
N GLY A 51 2.55 -9.14 12.51
CA GLY A 51 3.23 -8.50 13.65
C GLY A 51 4.75 -8.37 13.53
N TRP A 52 5.39 -9.07 12.59
CA TRP A 52 6.82 -8.95 12.33
C TRP A 52 7.10 -7.84 11.33
N LEU A 53 7.84 -6.83 11.77
CA LEU A 53 8.29 -5.69 10.98
C LEU A 53 9.79 -5.80 10.72
N TRP A 54 10.21 -5.64 9.45
CA TRP A 54 11.62 -5.46 9.11
C TRP A 54 12.15 -4.14 9.67
N THR A 55 13.36 -4.11 10.22
CA THR A 55 13.92 -2.89 10.83
C THR A 55 14.58 -1.94 9.83
N GLY A 56 14.68 -2.33 8.55
CA GLY A 56 15.45 -1.60 7.54
C GLY A 56 16.93 -2.01 7.47
N LYS A 57 17.38 -2.90 8.38
CA LYS A 57 18.77 -3.36 8.45
C LYS A 57 18.84 -4.85 8.15
N GLU A 58 19.58 -5.20 7.10
CA GLU A 58 19.80 -6.59 6.69
C GLU A 58 18.50 -7.42 6.72
N HIS A 59 18.45 -8.48 7.52
CA HIS A 59 17.26 -9.32 7.73
C HIS A 59 16.66 -9.19 9.14
N GLU A 60 17.07 -8.16 9.89
CA GLU A 60 16.62 -7.93 11.27
C GLU A 60 15.12 -7.58 11.30
N LYS A 61 14.41 -8.14 12.28
CA LYS A 61 12.98 -7.96 12.46
C LYS A 61 12.66 -7.62 13.91
N ARG A 62 11.57 -6.89 14.09
CA ARG A 62 10.97 -6.60 15.39
C ARG A 62 9.52 -7.09 15.41
N TYR A 63 9.11 -7.75 16.49
CA TYR A 63 7.70 -8.04 16.73
C TYR A 63 7.00 -6.84 17.37
N LEU A 64 5.83 -6.47 16.86
CA LEU A 64 5.11 -5.26 17.28
C LEU A 64 4.04 -5.49 18.34
N PHE A 65 3.58 -6.73 18.52
CA PHE A 65 2.45 -7.02 19.40
C PHE A 65 2.93 -7.54 20.77
N PRO A 66 2.17 -7.26 21.84
CA PRO A 66 2.33 -7.95 23.10
C PRO A 66 2.04 -9.45 22.96
N ASP A 67 2.47 -10.22 23.96
CA ASP A 67 2.09 -11.63 24.07
C ASP A 67 0.57 -11.76 24.14
N PHE A 68 -0.03 -12.58 23.27
CA PHE A 68 -1.49 -12.62 23.13
C PHE A 68 -2.21 -13.08 24.40
N ASP A 69 -1.56 -13.89 25.23
CA ASP A 69 -2.11 -14.34 26.52
C ASP A 69 -2.22 -13.21 27.56
N THR A 70 -1.59 -12.06 27.29
CA THR A 70 -1.70 -10.84 28.12
C THR A 70 -2.81 -9.89 27.64
N LEU A 71 -3.43 -10.18 26.50
CA LEU A 71 -4.43 -9.32 25.89
C LEU A 71 -5.85 -9.80 26.19
N GLU A 72 -6.74 -8.84 26.40
CA GLU A 72 -8.16 -9.09 26.35
C GLU A 72 -8.57 -9.64 24.98
N LYS A 73 -9.55 -10.53 24.92
CA LYS A 73 -9.96 -11.21 23.66
C LYS A 73 -10.33 -10.23 22.55
N TYR A 74 -11.26 -9.33 22.86
CA TYR A 74 -10.90 -7.93 22.84
C TYR A 74 -9.87 -7.47 21.81
N ASP A 75 -8.72 -7.12 22.37
CA ASP A 75 -7.59 -6.38 21.85
C ASP A 75 -6.64 -7.21 20.98
N ILE A 76 -6.89 -8.51 20.83
CA ILE A 76 -6.10 -9.39 19.95
C ILE A 76 -6.15 -8.86 18.49
N PRO A 77 -4.99 -8.66 17.81
CA PRO A 77 -4.92 -8.26 16.41
C PRO A 77 -5.75 -9.15 15.49
N GLN A 78 -6.45 -8.51 14.55
CA GLN A 78 -7.33 -9.20 13.59
C GLN A 78 -6.69 -9.22 12.20
N GLU A 79 -7.27 -10.01 11.30
CA GLU A 79 -6.77 -10.32 9.95
C GLU A 79 -6.18 -9.10 9.21
N ASN A 80 -6.87 -7.95 9.23
CA ASN A 80 -6.43 -6.73 8.56
C ASN A 80 -5.06 -6.24 9.07
N THR A 81 -4.91 -6.11 10.40
CA THR A 81 -3.66 -5.72 11.06
C THR A 81 -2.53 -6.73 10.79
N LEU A 82 -2.84 -7.98 10.44
CA LEU A 82 -1.86 -9.04 10.13
C LEU A 82 -1.44 -9.11 8.66
N SER A 83 -1.92 -8.19 7.82
CA SER A 83 -1.63 -8.13 6.37
C SER A 83 -0.14 -8.13 6.03
N CYS A 84 0.18 -8.53 4.80
CA CYS A 84 1.55 -8.50 4.27
C CYS A 84 1.81 -7.18 3.52
N ALA A 85 2.94 -6.54 3.79
CA ALA A 85 3.36 -5.32 3.13
C ALA A 85 4.69 -5.47 2.39
N ILE A 86 4.75 -4.90 1.19
CA ILE A 86 5.94 -4.88 0.35
C ILE A 86 6.23 -3.46 -0.17
N LYS A 87 7.50 -3.22 -0.44
CA LYS A 87 7.96 -2.08 -1.24
C LYS A 87 8.66 -2.60 -2.49
N ILE A 88 8.22 -2.13 -3.65
CA ILE A 88 8.81 -2.42 -4.95
C ILE A 88 9.64 -1.20 -5.36
N VAL A 89 10.86 -1.44 -5.83
CA VAL A 89 11.76 -0.41 -6.36
C VAL A 89 12.21 -0.81 -7.75
N TYR A 90 12.22 0.15 -8.67
CA TYR A 90 12.87 0.05 -9.98
C TYR A 90 13.56 1.36 -10.33
N GLY A 91 14.89 1.43 -10.23
CA GLY A 91 15.61 2.70 -10.36
C GLY A 91 15.17 3.69 -9.28
N ASN A 92 14.73 4.89 -9.68
CA ASN A 92 14.17 5.88 -8.77
C ASN A 92 12.68 5.64 -8.45
N PHE A 93 11.97 4.87 -9.27
CA PHE A 93 10.57 4.56 -9.04
C PHE A 93 10.39 3.65 -7.82
N SER A 94 9.37 3.96 -7.01
CA SER A 94 8.99 3.13 -5.86
C SER A 94 7.48 3.01 -5.69
N TYR A 95 7.03 1.82 -5.33
CA TYR A 95 5.63 1.48 -5.14
C TYR A 95 5.44 0.74 -3.82
N TYR A 96 4.48 1.16 -3.02
CA TYR A 96 4.10 0.48 -1.78
C TYR A 96 2.70 -0.13 -1.86
N THR A 97 2.53 -1.31 -1.27
CA THR A 97 1.22 -1.88 -0.94
C THR A 97 1.31 -2.70 0.34
N GLY A 98 0.32 -2.56 1.23
CA GLY A 98 0.26 -3.23 2.52
C GLY A 98 -1.01 -4.02 2.80
N GLY A 99 -1.89 -4.21 1.82
CA GLY A 99 -3.21 -4.78 2.09
C GLY A 99 -3.97 -3.92 3.09
N ASP A 100 -4.41 -4.52 4.20
CA ASP A 100 -5.31 -3.88 5.16
C ASP A 100 -4.63 -3.47 6.47
N VAL A 101 -3.31 -3.25 6.46
CA VAL A 101 -2.57 -2.78 7.65
C VAL A 101 -3.22 -1.53 8.25
N THR A 102 -3.34 -1.51 9.58
CA THR A 102 -4.06 -0.47 10.32
C THR A 102 -3.13 0.57 10.93
N GLY A 103 -3.63 1.80 11.10
CA GLY A 103 -2.87 2.93 11.66
C GLY A 103 -3.62 3.81 12.66
N TYR A 104 -4.94 3.62 12.83
CA TYR A 104 -5.69 4.22 13.93
C TYR A 104 -6.41 3.13 14.72
N PRO A 105 -5.94 2.83 15.95
CA PRO A 105 -6.62 1.91 16.85
C PRO A 105 -8.05 2.38 17.12
N LYS A 106 -8.98 1.43 17.25
CA LYS A 106 -10.34 1.76 17.72
C LYS A 106 -10.30 2.25 19.17
N PRO A 107 -11.26 3.07 19.62
CA PRO A 107 -11.34 3.47 21.02
C PRO A 107 -11.28 2.26 21.97
N GLY A 108 -10.44 2.35 23.00
CA GLY A 108 -10.23 1.29 24.00
C GLY A 108 -9.29 0.15 23.55
N ARG A 109 -8.75 0.20 22.33
CA ARG A 109 -7.70 -0.73 21.86
C ARG A 109 -6.30 -0.24 22.20
N GLY A 110 -5.37 -1.18 22.35
CA GLY A 110 -3.96 -0.88 22.54
C GLY A 110 -3.36 -0.10 21.37
N THR A 111 -2.33 0.70 21.65
CA THR A 111 -1.67 1.51 20.62
C THR A 111 -0.88 0.68 19.60
N PHE A 112 -0.57 -0.59 19.91
CA PHE A 112 0.12 -1.52 19.01
C PHE A 112 -0.68 -1.87 17.74
N HIS A 113 -1.98 -1.53 17.67
CA HIS A 113 -2.76 -1.62 16.44
C HIS A 113 -2.41 -0.54 15.41
N ASP A 114 -1.69 0.51 15.81
CA ASP A 114 -1.07 1.49 14.91
C ASP A 114 0.23 0.92 14.33
N VAL A 115 0.10 0.00 13.38
CA VAL A 115 1.25 -0.61 12.70
C VAL A 115 1.84 0.34 11.67
N GLU A 116 1.00 1.16 11.03
CA GLU A 116 1.42 2.14 10.02
C GLU A 116 2.49 3.10 10.54
N THR A 117 2.36 3.61 11.76
CA THR A 117 3.36 4.51 12.37
C THR A 117 4.73 3.83 12.51
N TRP A 118 4.77 2.55 12.91
CA TRP A 118 6.03 1.80 13.01
C TRP A 118 6.63 1.46 11.64
N MET A 119 5.77 1.18 10.67
CA MET A 119 6.18 0.77 9.33
C MET A 119 6.66 1.95 8.48
N ALA A 120 6.06 3.13 8.64
CA ALA A 120 6.34 4.35 7.87
C ALA A 120 7.84 4.65 7.68
N PRO A 121 8.70 4.71 8.73
CA PRO A 121 10.12 5.04 8.56
C PRO A 121 10.91 3.97 7.79
N VAL A 122 10.47 2.71 7.84
CA VAL A 122 11.14 1.60 7.13
C VAL A 122 10.72 1.56 5.66
N VAL A 123 9.47 1.90 5.37
CA VAL A 123 9.01 2.07 3.98
C VAL A 123 9.67 3.30 3.37
N GLY A 124 9.72 4.42 4.08
CA GLY A 124 10.26 5.69 3.59
C GLY A 124 9.46 6.25 2.41
N HIS A 125 10.02 7.23 1.70
CA HIS A 125 9.37 7.86 0.55
C HIS A 125 8.99 6.84 -0.54
N THR A 126 7.83 7.04 -1.18
CA THR A 126 7.32 6.22 -2.28
C THR A 126 6.72 7.08 -3.38
N GLU A 127 6.93 6.76 -4.66
CA GLU A 127 6.26 7.47 -5.77
C GLU A 127 4.76 7.17 -5.82
N VAL A 128 4.41 5.90 -5.62
CA VAL A 128 3.03 5.41 -5.63
C VAL A 128 2.72 4.65 -4.35
N CYS A 129 1.66 5.07 -3.66
CA CYS A 129 1.12 4.39 -2.50
C CYS A 129 -0.23 3.77 -2.84
N CYS A 130 -0.30 2.44 -2.87
CA CYS A 130 -1.58 1.76 -2.74
C CYS A 130 -2.00 1.83 -1.28
N VAL A 131 -3.08 2.57 -1.02
CA VAL A 131 -3.50 2.88 0.35
C VAL A 131 -3.88 1.61 1.10
N ASN A 132 -3.60 1.58 2.39
CA ASN A 132 -3.98 0.44 3.20
C ASN A 132 -5.49 0.43 3.44
N HIS A 133 -6.03 -0.78 3.56
CA HIS A 133 -7.42 -1.05 3.94
C HIS A 133 -8.42 -0.27 3.10
N HIS A 134 -8.19 -0.21 1.78
CA HIS A 134 -9.04 0.50 0.82
C HIS A 134 -9.27 1.99 1.15
N GLY A 135 -8.45 2.60 2.02
CA GLY A 135 -8.65 3.95 2.53
C GLY A 135 -9.76 4.04 3.58
N TYR A 136 -10.03 2.96 4.31
CA TYR A 136 -10.96 2.93 5.44
C TYR A 136 -10.51 3.87 6.57
N ASN A 137 -11.40 4.17 7.52
CA ASN A 137 -11.17 5.22 8.52
C ASN A 137 -10.02 4.91 9.50
N ASN A 138 -9.67 3.64 9.67
CA ASN A 138 -8.67 3.19 10.64
C ASN A 138 -7.27 3.00 10.03
N ALA A 139 -7.05 3.44 8.80
CA ALA A 139 -5.81 3.25 8.06
C ALA A 139 -5.41 4.54 7.32
N THR A 140 -4.24 4.49 6.70
CA THR A 140 -3.56 5.58 6.01
C THR A 140 -3.48 6.81 6.94
N ASN A 141 -2.79 6.62 8.07
CA ASN A 141 -2.64 7.63 9.12
C ASN A 141 -1.66 8.76 8.74
N ASP A 142 -1.62 9.80 9.58
CA ASP A 142 -0.84 11.01 9.32
C ASP A 142 0.67 10.76 9.23
N THR A 143 1.23 9.95 10.14
CA THR A 143 2.65 9.58 10.14
C THR A 143 3.00 8.85 8.86
N PHE A 144 2.16 7.92 8.43
CA PHE A 144 2.33 7.15 7.21
C PHE A 144 2.31 8.03 5.97
N ILE A 145 1.28 8.87 5.83
CA ILE A 145 1.16 9.80 4.70
C ILE A 145 2.35 10.77 4.64
N SER A 146 2.69 11.41 5.75
CA SER A 146 3.77 12.41 5.79
C SER A 146 5.14 11.81 5.51
N THR A 147 5.39 10.58 5.99
CA THR A 147 6.66 9.88 5.75
C THR A 147 6.77 9.39 4.31
N LEU A 148 5.75 8.69 3.79
CA LEU A 148 5.78 8.17 2.41
C LEU A 148 5.70 9.29 1.37
N SER A 149 5.01 10.39 1.71
CA SER A 149 4.86 11.60 0.89
C SER A 149 4.62 11.35 -0.62
N PRO A 150 3.68 10.47 -1.00
CA PRO A 150 3.63 9.95 -2.36
C PRO A 150 3.08 10.93 -3.38
N ARG A 151 3.59 10.86 -4.61
CA ARG A 151 3.05 11.65 -5.72
C ARG A 151 1.68 11.15 -6.17
N VAL A 152 1.42 9.84 -6.04
CA VAL A 152 0.19 9.17 -6.44
C VAL A 152 -0.35 8.26 -5.32
N PHE A 153 -1.63 8.39 -4.99
CA PHE A 153 -2.38 7.46 -4.19
C PHE A 153 -3.33 6.62 -5.05
N ILE A 154 -3.40 5.32 -4.78
CA ILE A 154 -4.35 4.40 -5.40
C ILE A 154 -5.24 3.81 -4.33
N ILE A 155 -6.56 3.97 -4.52
CA ILE A 155 -7.61 3.44 -3.65
C ILE A 155 -8.26 2.25 -4.34
N GLN A 156 -8.14 1.08 -3.72
CA GLN A 156 -8.80 -0.14 -4.16
C GLN A 156 -10.24 -0.18 -3.62
N ALA A 157 -11.07 0.78 -4.01
CA ALA A 157 -12.43 0.91 -3.47
C ALA A 157 -13.33 -0.27 -3.88
N SER A 158 -14.03 -0.84 -2.90
CA SER A 158 -14.85 -2.04 -3.04
C SER A 158 -16.27 -1.90 -2.48
N ASP A 159 -16.54 -0.91 -1.62
CA ASP A 159 -17.84 -0.67 -1.02
C ASP A 159 -18.07 0.82 -0.65
N ALA A 160 -19.21 1.11 -0.03
CA ALA A 160 -19.65 2.46 0.35
C ALA A 160 -18.83 3.14 1.45
N LEU A 161 -17.97 2.39 2.15
CA LEU A 161 -17.07 2.90 3.18
C LEU A 161 -15.66 3.18 2.64
N HIS A 162 -15.42 2.92 1.35
CA HIS A 162 -14.11 3.02 0.71
C HIS A 162 -14.04 4.09 -0.39
N PRO A 163 -13.16 5.11 -0.25
CA PRO A 163 -12.46 5.49 0.98
C PRO A 163 -13.42 6.12 1.99
N ASN A 164 -12.97 6.24 3.23
CA ASN A 164 -13.63 7.11 4.20
C ASN A 164 -13.32 8.60 3.88
N HIS A 165 -14.27 9.51 4.15
CA HIS A 165 -14.08 10.95 3.93
C HIS A 165 -12.85 11.52 4.63
N SER A 166 -12.62 11.14 5.90
CA SER A 166 -11.46 11.61 6.67
C SER A 166 -10.14 11.10 6.07
N THR A 167 -10.14 9.89 5.52
CA THR A 167 -8.94 9.32 4.89
C THR A 167 -8.62 10.03 3.57
N LEU A 168 -9.63 10.37 2.77
CA LEU A 168 -9.42 11.19 1.58
C LEU A 168 -8.93 12.60 1.94
N GLU A 169 -9.49 13.23 2.98
CA GLU A 169 -9.05 14.54 3.45
C GLU A 169 -7.56 14.52 3.84
N ARG A 170 -7.11 13.50 4.59
CA ARG A 170 -5.70 13.32 4.93
C ARG A 170 -4.83 13.18 3.68
N MET A 171 -5.20 12.33 2.72
CA MET A 171 -4.43 12.18 1.47
C MET A 171 -4.30 13.50 0.68
N LEU A 172 -5.33 14.35 0.74
CA LEU A 172 -5.35 15.66 0.06
C LEU A 172 -4.66 16.76 0.86
N SER A 173 -4.31 16.52 2.12
CA SER A 173 -3.77 17.52 3.04
C SER A 173 -2.39 18.02 2.62
N LYS A 174 -2.24 19.34 2.52
CA LYS A 174 -0.95 20.03 2.36
C LYS A 174 -0.20 20.23 3.68
N TYR A 175 -0.89 20.04 4.80
CA TYR A 175 -0.27 20.10 6.12
C TYR A 175 0.55 18.86 6.42
N LEU A 176 0.13 17.68 5.94
CA LEU A 176 0.89 16.44 6.11
C LEU A 176 2.16 16.41 5.25
N TYR A 177 2.10 16.90 4.01
CA TYR A 177 3.28 17.22 3.22
C TYR A 177 2.97 18.22 2.08
N PRO A 178 3.91 19.11 1.72
CA PRO A 178 3.64 20.19 0.77
C PRO A 178 3.61 19.73 -0.69
N GLY A 179 4.32 18.64 -1.03
CA GLY A 179 4.54 18.14 -2.39
C GLY A 179 3.25 17.74 -3.13
N LYS A 180 3.21 17.86 -4.46
CA LYS A 180 1.99 17.56 -5.25
C LYS A 180 1.51 16.12 -5.03
N ARG A 181 0.19 15.90 -5.10
CA ARG A 181 -0.42 14.57 -4.98
C ARG A 181 -1.61 14.40 -5.91
N ASP A 182 -1.80 13.20 -6.42
CA ASP A 182 -2.97 12.81 -7.23
C ASP A 182 -3.60 11.54 -6.65
N VAL A 183 -4.92 11.50 -6.58
CA VAL A 183 -5.68 10.39 -5.98
C VAL A 183 -6.52 9.71 -7.05
N PHE A 184 -6.46 8.38 -7.09
CA PHE A 184 -7.22 7.55 -8.02
C PHE A 184 -7.97 6.47 -7.25
N ALA A 185 -9.18 6.11 -7.69
CA ALA A 185 -9.92 4.96 -7.17
C ALA A 185 -10.34 4.01 -8.29
N THR A 186 -10.37 2.71 -7.97
CA THR A 186 -10.82 1.66 -8.89
C THR A 186 -12.32 1.71 -9.13
N ASN A 187 -13.12 1.96 -8.09
CA ASN A 187 -14.58 2.00 -8.16
C ASN A 187 -15.17 2.74 -6.95
N LEU A 188 -15.34 4.06 -7.05
CA LEU A 188 -15.95 4.85 -6.00
C LEU A 188 -17.46 4.58 -5.95
N HIS A 189 -17.93 4.08 -4.82
CA HIS A 189 -19.34 3.80 -4.63
C HIS A 189 -20.18 5.10 -4.60
N PRO A 190 -21.37 5.18 -5.22
CA PRO A 190 -22.18 6.41 -5.25
C PRO A 190 -22.51 6.97 -3.85
N ALA A 191 -22.77 6.10 -2.87
CA ALA A 191 -22.99 6.54 -1.49
C ALA A 191 -21.74 7.16 -0.85
N ALA A 192 -20.54 6.62 -1.14
CA ALA A 192 -19.29 7.21 -0.68
C ALA A 192 -19.10 8.60 -1.33
N GLU A 193 -19.42 8.73 -2.62
CA GLU A 193 -19.34 10.01 -3.33
C GLU A 193 -20.24 11.08 -2.71
N ILE A 194 -21.47 10.73 -2.31
CA ILE A 194 -22.39 11.64 -1.62
C ILE A 194 -21.82 12.07 -0.25
N VAL A 195 -21.33 11.14 0.55
CA VAL A 195 -20.82 11.41 1.91
C VAL A 195 -19.53 12.23 1.88
N ILE A 196 -18.63 11.92 0.97
CA ILE A 196 -17.35 12.64 0.81
C ILE A 196 -17.59 14.01 0.16
N GLY A 197 -18.53 14.09 -0.78
CA GLY A 197 -18.91 15.34 -1.45
C GLY A 197 -17.79 15.91 -2.31
N LYS A 198 -17.54 17.22 -2.16
CA LYS A 198 -16.67 18.01 -3.05
C LYS A 198 -15.23 17.54 -3.09
N ASP A 199 -14.74 16.85 -2.05
CA ASP A 199 -13.38 16.34 -2.05
C ASP A 199 -13.15 15.24 -3.08
N THR A 200 -14.21 14.55 -3.50
CA THR A 200 -14.11 13.61 -4.62
C THR A 200 -13.73 14.30 -5.93
N GLU A 201 -14.06 15.58 -6.12
CA GLU A 201 -13.75 16.36 -7.33
C GLU A 201 -12.25 16.60 -7.49
N LYS A 202 -11.49 16.48 -6.39
CA LYS A 202 -10.04 16.58 -6.39
C LYS A 202 -9.37 15.27 -6.84
N MET A 203 -10.11 14.17 -6.95
CA MET A 203 -9.61 12.88 -7.45
C MET A 203 -9.45 12.94 -8.98
N LYS A 204 -8.36 12.36 -9.50
CA LYS A 204 -8.09 12.31 -10.94
C LYS A 204 -8.93 11.26 -11.66
N SER A 205 -9.24 10.16 -10.99
CA SER A 205 -10.20 9.17 -11.45
C SER A 205 -10.92 8.53 -10.27
N ARG A 206 -12.21 8.26 -10.46
CA ARG A 206 -13.09 7.60 -9.48
C ARG A 206 -13.48 6.18 -9.92
N GLN A 207 -13.18 5.79 -11.16
CA GLN A 207 -13.55 4.49 -11.70
C GLN A 207 -12.62 4.07 -12.84
N GLY A 208 -12.22 2.79 -12.81
CA GLY A 208 -11.51 2.10 -13.88
C GLY A 208 -10.43 1.16 -13.34
N HIS A 209 -9.92 0.32 -14.23
CA HIS A 209 -8.74 -0.49 -13.92
C HIS A 209 -7.48 0.37 -14.05
N ILE A 210 -6.70 0.48 -12.98
CA ILE A 210 -5.55 1.38 -12.90
C ILE A 210 -4.27 0.62 -13.25
N VAL A 211 -3.50 1.11 -14.22
CA VAL A 211 -2.19 0.57 -14.58
C VAL A 211 -1.12 1.63 -14.34
N ILE A 212 -0.11 1.28 -13.55
CA ILE A 212 1.11 2.08 -13.40
C ILE A 212 2.15 1.57 -14.39
N ARG A 213 2.50 2.42 -15.36
CA ARG A 213 3.49 2.09 -16.39
C ARG A 213 4.77 2.85 -16.10
N VAL A 214 5.79 2.12 -15.68
CA VAL A 214 7.13 2.66 -15.41
C VAL A 214 7.98 2.53 -16.68
N LEU A 215 8.62 3.62 -17.11
CA LEU A 215 9.49 3.63 -18.27
C LEU A 215 10.86 2.98 -17.97
N PRO A 216 11.61 2.55 -18.99
CA PRO A 216 12.96 2.05 -18.80
C PRO A 216 13.84 3.02 -18.00
N GLY A 217 14.63 2.50 -17.05
CA GLY A 217 15.44 3.31 -16.13
C GLY A 217 14.73 3.61 -14.80
N GLY A 218 13.40 3.71 -14.80
CA GLY A 218 12.63 3.95 -13.57
C GLY A 218 12.56 5.41 -13.14
N ASP A 219 12.91 6.35 -14.00
CA ASP A 219 12.87 7.79 -13.68
C ASP A 219 11.52 8.42 -14.00
N GLU A 220 10.72 7.78 -14.87
CA GLU A 220 9.44 8.30 -15.33
C GLU A 220 8.37 7.21 -15.28
N TYR A 221 7.16 7.60 -14.91
CA TYR A 221 6.00 6.72 -14.96
C TYR A 221 4.71 7.44 -15.35
N TYR A 222 3.71 6.66 -15.73
CA TYR A 222 2.38 7.11 -16.11
C TYR A 222 1.32 6.31 -15.36
N VAL A 223 0.17 6.93 -15.13
CA VAL A 223 -1.05 6.26 -14.63
C VAL A 223 -2.05 6.17 -15.77
N TYR A 224 -2.38 4.95 -16.18
CA TYR A 224 -3.41 4.68 -17.17
C TYR A 224 -4.68 4.24 -16.46
N ILE A 225 -5.81 4.81 -16.87
CA ILE A 225 -7.13 4.36 -16.46
C ILE A 225 -7.71 3.58 -17.64
N LEU A 226 -7.97 2.30 -17.43
CA LEU A 226 -8.59 1.42 -18.39
C LEU A 226 -10.07 1.23 -18.06
N GLU A 227 -10.88 1.00 -19.07
CA GLU A 227 -12.26 0.56 -18.91
C GLU A 227 -12.33 -0.76 -18.12
N ASP A 228 -13.34 -0.90 -17.28
CA ASP A 228 -13.51 -2.03 -16.37
C ASP A 228 -14.80 -2.85 -16.55
N HIS A 229 -15.67 -2.43 -17.48
CA HIS A 229 -16.91 -3.12 -17.80
C HIS A 229 -16.71 -4.35 -18.72
N ASN A 230 -15.51 -4.55 -19.29
CA ASN A 230 -15.19 -5.73 -20.11
C ASN A 230 -13.68 -6.07 -20.07
N THR A 231 -13.32 -7.22 -20.64
CA THR A 231 -11.94 -7.75 -20.66
C THR A 231 -11.03 -7.13 -21.73
N LYS A 232 -11.56 -6.29 -22.64
CA LYS A 232 -10.74 -5.58 -23.64
C LYS A 232 -9.90 -4.46 -23.02
N ARG A 233 -10.30 -3.94 -21.84
CA ARG A 233 -9.54 -2.97 -21.02
C ARG A 233 -8.98 -1.79 -21.85
N LYS A 234 -9.82 -1.14 -22.66
CA LYS A 234 -9.38 0.01 -23.46
C LYS A 234 -8.89 1.15 -22.57
N ILE A 235 -7.92 1.91 -23.05
CA ILE A 235 -7.43 3.11 -22.35
C ILE A 235 -8.53 4.18 -22.39
N LYS A 236 -8.97 4.61 -21.21
CA LYS A 236 -9.92 5.71 -21.00
C LYS A 236 -9.19 7.03 -20.77
N GLN A 237 -8.14 7.04 -19.94
CA GLN A 237 -7.36 8.24 -19.59
C GLN A 237 -5.90 7.88 -19.34
N ILE A 238 -5.01 8.86 -19.53
CA ILE A 238 -3.57 8.76 -19.24
C ILE A 238 -3.16 10.01 -18.45
N PHE A 239 -2.42 9.82 -17.36
CA PHE A 239 -1.85 10.89 -16.55
C PHE A 239 -0.34 10.72 -16.44
N GLY A 240 0.39 11.83 -16.57
CA GLY A 240 1.85 11.87 -16.54
C GLY A 240 2.43 12.67 -17.72
N PRO A 241 3.76 12.60 -17.95
CA PRO A 241 4.71 11.82 -17.17
C PRO A 241 4.81 12.35 -15.73
N TYR A 242 4.93 11.42 -14.78
CA TYR A 242 5.39 11.72 -13.43
C TYR A 242 6.88 11.43 -13.38
N ILE A 243 7.67 12.36 -12.86
CA ILE A 243 9.11 12.24 -12.72
C ILE A 243 9.40 11.82 -11.28
N CYS A 244 10.16 10.74 -11.12
CA CYS A 244 10.51 10.19 -9.81
C CYS A 244 11.57 11.07 -9.13
N GLY A 245 11.44 11.27 -7.82
CA GLY A 245 12.49 11.88 -7.02
C GLY A 245 13.66 10.92 -6.83
N SER A 246 14.87 11.43 -6.64
CA SER A 246 15.98 10.59 -6.17
C SER A 246 15.60 9.95 -4.84
N THR A 247 15.73 8.64 -4.70
CA THR A 247 15.36 7.87 -3.49
C THR A 247 16.27 8.11 -2.27
N GLY A 248 17.02 9.21 -2.26
CA GLY A 248 17.84 9.62 -1.12
C GLY A 248 16.97 9.93 0.08
N CYS A 249 17.19 9.23 1.19
CA CYS A 249 16.62 9.56 2.50
C CYS A 249 16.77 11.07 2.72
N PRO A 250 15.69 11.83 2.94
CA PRO A 250 15.83 13.17 3.49
C PRO A 250 16.51 12.99 4.84
N GLY A 251 17.74 13.47 4.95
CA GLY A 251 18.51 13.41 6.19
C GLY A 251 17.64 13.94 7.32
N VAL A 252 17.60 13.16 8.41
CA VAL A 252 17.10 13.63 9.70
C VAL A 252 17.83 14.94 9.98
N LYS A 253 17.11 16.06 9.92
CA LYS A 253 17.62 17.30 10.50
C LYS A 253 17.71 17.02 12.01
N GLN A 254 18.95 16.99 12.51
CA GLN A 254 19.24 17.08 13.93
C GLN A 254 18.63 18.36 14.51
#